data_AF-A0A4Z0R1Y3-F1
#
_entry.id   AF-A0A4Z0R1Y3-F1
#
_cell.length_a   1.000
_cell.length_b   1.000
_cell.length_c   1.000
_cell.angle_alpha   90.00
_cell.angle_beta   90.00
_cell.angle_gamma   90.00
#
_symmetry.space_group_name_H-M   'P 1'
#
loop_
_entity.id
_entity.type
_entity.pdbx_description
1 polymer ?
#
loop_
_entity_poly.entity_id
_entity_poly.type
_entity_poly.pdbx_seq_one_letter_code
_entity_poly.pdbx_strand_id
1 'polypeptide(L)'
;MQDDGNLVLYAQGKTQALWASRTNGHKIDEAVLQSDGNFVIYAAGQALWASLTHGNQVAYLVVQNDGNLVIYHQNGTALWATNTVIQHPGALIAYSVGLREEGGASESSGPSIPTADFDHTFVQSIDGHKWGCWGRDDDIMKKEIANGGGRHRIKMAKCLAEPNGTAGIIWSKTGTCHQCANRILFPTRLTVSKARGYAGSVFLYGVYGRDYPVFMANVARCELSVNGVPNPLPIDLPDLPSLDDINPLMDEVESFTTPLNEEEKRYNQQLFNLYTHERDLKKALAGDLELLMQLRLDNRINLLQMNNLKNLQVDLQKDHLKLVSVMDESKITHKLFVPQMNELLERAMRHIEKIIGENNFLLAFDSPPDKASRIFTIPNLSDTGV
;
A
#
# COMPACT_ATOMS: atom_id res chain seq x y z
N MET A 1 -20.93 -7.43 28.06
CA MET A 1 -21.31 -7.06 29.42
C MET A 1 -20.76 -8.10 30.38
N GLN A 2 -20.13 -7.71 31.48
CA GLN A 2 -19.63 -8.63 32.50
C GLN A 2 -20.69 -8.91 33.57
N ASP A 3 -20.54 -10.02 34.29
CA ASP A 3 -21.47 -10.48 35.33
C ASP A 3 -21.56 -9.51 36.52
N ASP A 4 -20.51 -8.73 36.76
CA ASP A 4 -20.45 -7.71 37.82
C ASP A 4 -21.19 -6.41 37.45
N GLY A 5 -21.78 -6.33 36.25
CA GLY A 5 -22.48 -5.14 35.78
C GLY A 5 -21.59 -4.14 35.04
N ASN A 6 -20.34 -4.48 34.74
CA ASN A 6 -19.45 -3.60 33.98
C ASN A 6 -19.54 -3.84 32.47
N LEU A 7 -19.63 -2.77 31.68
CA LEU A 7 -19.41 -2.86 30.23
C LEU A 7 -17.95 -2.56 29.94
N VAL A 8 -17.23 -3.54 29.44
CA VAL A 8 -15.78 -3.46 29.30
C VAL A 8 -15.36 -3.84 27.88
N LEU A 9 -14.46 -3.03 27.32
CA LEU A 9 -13.81 -3.28 26.05
C LEU A 9 -12.44 -3.93 26.32
N TYR A 10 -12.22 -5.11 25.74
CA TYR A 10 -10.95 -5.82 25.78
C TYR A 10 -10.42 -6.01 24.37
N ALA A 11 -9.09 -5.98 24.24
CA ALA A 11 -8.43 -6.58 23.08
C ALA A 11 -8.44 -8.11 23.23
N GLN A 12 -8.65 -8.82 22.13
CA GLN A 12 -8.66 -10.29 22.14
C GLN A 12 -7.34 -10.85 22.71
N GLY A 13 -7.44 -11.75 23.69
CA GLY A 13 -6.29 -12.36 24.36
C GLY A 13 -5.57 -11.48 25.38
N LYS A 14 -6.07 -10.27 25.67
CA LYS A 14 -5.56 -9.42 26.75
C LYS A 14 -6.47 -9.52 27.97
N THR A 15 -5.85 -9.56 29.15
CA THR A 15 -6.54 -9.53 30.45
C THR A 15 -6.74 -8.11 30.98
N GLN A 16 -6.01 -7.13 30.43
CA GLN A 16 -6.17 -5.72 30.76
C GLN A 16 -7.26 -5.09 29.88
N ALA A 17 -8.20 -4.40 30.52
CA ALA A 17 -9.25 -3.66 29.82
C ALA A 17 -8.67 -2.46 29.07
N LEU A 18 -9.14 -2.24 27.84
CA LEU A 18 -8.87 -1.02 27.08
C LEU A 18 -9.71 0.13 27.63
N TRP A 19 -11.00 -0.12 27.86
CA TRP A 19 -11.96 0.83 28.41
C TRP A 19 -12.98 0.11 29.28
N ALA A 20 -13.56 0.80 30.26
CA ALA A 20 -14.68 0.31 31.06
C ALA A 20 -15.66 1.43 31.38
N SER A 21 -16.96 1.12 31.40
CA SER A 21 -18.02 2.03 31.84
C SER A 21 -17.95 2.35 33.34
N ARG A 22 -17.27 1.49 34.11
CA ARG A 22 -17.15 1.56 35.58
C ARG A 22 -18.51 1.46 36.28
N THR A 23 -19.40 0.63 35.73
CA THR A 23 -20.73 0.35 36.29
C THR A 23 -20.74 -0.95 37.13
N ASN A 24 -19.56 -1.46 37.48
CA ASN A 24 -19.41 -2.65 38.32
C ASN A 24 -20.06 -2.48 39.69
N GLY A 25 -20.61 -3.57 40.23
CA GLY A 25 -21.33 -3.57 41.52
C GLY A 25 -22.82 -3.24 41.40
N HIS A 26 -23.31 -3.03 40.18
CA HIS A 26 -24.72 -2.77 39.90
C HIS A 26 -25.32 -3.87 39.04
N LYS A 27 -26.54 -4.29 39.34
CA LYS A 27 -27.31 -5.17 38.45
C LYS A 27 -27.87 -4.33 37.30
N ILE A 28 -27.30 -4.51 36.11
CA ILE A 28 -27.72 -3.75 34.92
C ILE A 28 -28.99 -4.34 34.33
N ASP A 29 -29.94 -3.47 33.99
CA ASP A 29 -31.18 -3.84 33.31
C ASP A 29 -30.98 -3.85 31.79
N GLU A 30 -30.34 -2.80 31.26
CA GLU A 30 -30.09 -2.65 29.82
C GLU A 30 -28.85 -1.79 29.53
N ALA A 31 -28.21 -2.07 28.41
CA ALA A 31 -27.25 -1.20 27.75
C ALA A 31 -27.74 -1.00 26.31
N VAL A 32 -28.18 0.22 25.97
CA VAL A 32 -28.98 0.46 24.78
C VAL A 32 -28.53 1.73 24.05
N LEU A 33 -28.46 1.64 22.72
CA LEU A 33 -28.34 2.81 21.85
C LEU A 33 -29.76 3.29 21.54
N GLN A 34 -30.13 4.41 22.14
CA GLN A 34 -31.48 4.96 22.10
C GLN A 34 -31.75 5.69 20.78
N SER A 35 -33.03 5.86 20.44
CA SER A 35 -33.47 6.53 19.21
C SER A 35 -33.11 8.01 19.14
N ASP A 36 -32.81 8.64 20.28
CA ASP A 36 -32.33 10.02 20.38
C ASP A 36 -30.81 10.15 20.14
N GLY A 37 -30.13 9.03 19.89
CA GLY A 37 -28.71 8.96 19.61
C GLY A 37 -27.81 8.78 20.82
N ASN A 38 -28.36 8.59 22.02
CA ASN A 38 -27.57 8.37 23.22
C ASN A 38 -27.32 6.88 23.47
N PHE A 39 -26.10 6.49 23.81
CA PHE A 39 -25.81 5.14 24.32
C PHE A 39 -25.79 5.18 25.84
N VAL A 40 -26.66 4.41 26.49
CA VAL A 40 -26.91 4.50 27.94
C VAL A 40 -26.91 3.12 28.59
N ILE A 41 -26.37 3.04 29.80
CA ILE A 41 -26.42 1.86 30.66
C ILE A 41 -27.32 2.16 31.86
N TYR A 42 -28.37 1.36 32.06
CA TYR A 42 -29.37 1.54 33.12
C TYR A 42 -29.31 0.44 34.19
N ALA A 43 -29.60 0.81 35.44
CA ALA A 43 -29.85 -0.11 36.54
C ALA A 43 -30.98 0.41 37.43
N ALA A 44 -31.93 -0.45 37.77
CA ALA A 44 -33.19 -0.10 38.43
C ALA A 44 -33.88 1.13 37.83
N GLY A 45 -33.86 1.25 36.49
CA GLY A 45 -34.41 2.41 35.77
C GLY A 45 -33.61 3.73 35.92
N GLN A 46 -32.42 3.72 36.53
CA GLN A 46 -31.53 4.87 36.62
C GLN A 46 -30.37 4.75 35.63
N ALA A 47 -30.07 5.84 34.92
CA ALA A 47 -28.92 5.90 34.02
C ALA A 47 -27.62 5.97 34.83
N LEU A 48 -26.81 4.92 34.77
CA LEU A 48 -25.52 4.86 35.47
C LEU A 48 -24.38 5.42 34.62
N TRP A 49 -24.50 5.33 33.29
CA TRP A 49 -23.51 5.84 32.35
C TRP A 49 -24.19 6.25 31.04
N ALA A 50 -23.71 7.31 30.38
CA ALA A 50 -24.19 7.73 29.06
C ALA A 50 -23.05 8.31 28.20
N SER A 51 -23.14 8.13 26.88
CA SER A 51 -22.21 8.70 25.90
C SER A 51 -22.37 10.21 25.69
N LEU A 52 -23.49 10.79 26.16
CA LEU A 52 -23.85 12.20 26.04
C LEU A 52 -24.02 12.65 24.58
N THR A 53 -24.50 11.76 23.71
CA THR A 53 -24.71 12.02 22.28
C THR A 53 -26.17 12.25 21.89
N HIS A 54 -27.05 12.48 22.88
CA HIS A 54 -28.48 12.77 22.67
C HIS A 54 -28.71 13.97 21.73
N GLY A 55 -29.80 13.93 20.97
CA GLY A 55 -30.17 14.97 20.00
C GLY A 55 -29.55 14.78 18.61
N ASN A 56 -28.88 13.65 18.36
CA ASN A 56 -28.27 13.32 17.07
C ASN A 56 -28.96 12.10 16.45
N GLN A 57 -29.23 12.13 15.14
CA GLN A 57 -29.70 10.93 14.43
C GLN A 57 -28.53 9.96 14.22
N VAL A 58 -28.45 8.97 15.09
CA VAL A 58 -27.36 7.97 15.06
C VAL A 58 -27.65 6.89 14.03
N ALA A 59 -26.59 6.41 13.40
CA ALA A 59 -26.62 5.24 12.53
C ALA A 59 -26.35 3.95 13.30
N TYR A 60 -25.26 3.91 14.06
CA TYR A 60 -24.83 2.70 14.77
C TYR A 60 -23.73 2.97 15.81
N LEU A 61 -23.62 2.05 16.76
CA LEU A 61 -22.49 1.86 17.69
C LEU A 61 -21.66 0.68 17.18
N VAL A 62 -20.34 0.83 17.07
CA VAL A 62 -19.45 -0.21 16.53
C VAL A 62 -18.18 -0.36 17.35
N VAL A 63 -17.82 -1.61 17.67
CA VAL A 63 -16.46 -1.95 18.11
C VAL A 63 -15.60 -2.07 16.86
N GLN A 64 -14.57 -1.24 16.78
CA GLN A 64 -13.61 -1.21 15.69
C GLN A 64 -12.40 -2.10 16.01
N ASN A 65 -11.74 -2.62 14.97
CA ASN A 65 -10.61 -3.55 15.12
C ASN A 65 -9.31 -2.84 15.56
N ASP A 66 -9.32 -1.50 15.62
CA ASP A 66 -8.29 -0.67 16.29
C ASP A 66 -8.48 -0.61 17.82
N GLY A 67 -9.41 -1.40 18.38
CA GLY A 67 -9.72 -1.42 19.81
C GLY A 67 -10.43 -0.17 20.30
N ASN A 68 -11.08 0.58 19.40
CA ASN A 68 -11.94 1.70 19.73
C ASN A 68 -13.42 1.27 19.68
N LEU A 69 -14.27 1.89 20.50
CA LEU A 69 -15.71 1.76 20.43
C LEU A 69 -16.29 3.13 20.10
N VAL A 70 -17.02 3.23 18.98
CA VAL A 70 -17.42 4.51 18.38
C VAL A 70 -18.91 4.55 18.07
N ILE A 71 -19.53 5.71 18.29
CA ILE A 71 -20.89 6.04 17.86
C ILE A 71 -20.81 6.91 16.62
N TYR A 72 -21.47 6.51 15.54
CA TYR A 72 -21.48 7.23 14.27
C TYR A 72 -22.84 7.83 13.93
N HIS A 73 -22.81 9.04 13.38
CA HIS A 73 -23.94 9.64 12.69
C HIS A 73 -24.15 8.99 11.30
N GLN A 74 -25.34 9.11 10.71
CA GLN A 74 -25.68 8.55 9.38
C GLN A 74 -24.79 9.03 8.23
N ASN A 75 -24.15 10.19 8.38
CA ASN A 75 -23.20 10.73 7.40
C ASN A 75 -21.75 10.26 7.63
N GLY A 76 -21.51 9.31 8.54
CA GLY A 76 -20.17 8.79 8.86
C GLY A 76 -19.35 9.64 9.83
N THR A 77 -19.90 10.71 10.41
CA THR A 77 -19.20 11.52 11.42
C THR A 77 -19.21 10.81 12.78
N ALA A 78 -18.05 10.71 13.43
CA ALA A 78 -17.95 10.16 14.79
C ALA A 78 -18.50 11.16 15.82
N LEU A 79 -19.47 10.72 16.63
CA LEU A 79 -20.11 11.53 17.67
C LEU A 79 -19.46 11.33 19.04
N TRP A 80 -18.99 10.11 19.31
CA TRP A 80 -18.29 9.76 20.55
C TRP A 80 -17.39 8.55 20.30
N ALA A 81 -16.27 8.47 21.04
CA ALA A 81 -15.37 7.33 21.02
C ALA A 81 -14.78 7.06 22.41
N THR A 82 -14.44 5.80 22.69
CA THR A 82 -13.66 5.44 23.89
C THR A 82 -12.24 6.02 23.87
N ASN A 83 -11.75 6.42 22.69
CA ASN A 83 -10.40 6.91 22.44
C ASN A 83 -9.33 5.90 22.87
N THR A 84 -9.64 4.62 22.70
CA THR A 84 -8.77 3.50 23.08
C THR A 84 -8.06 2.88 21.90
N VAL A 85 -7.92 3.65 20.82
CA VAL A 85 -7.16 3.28 19.62
C VAL A 85 -5.83 2.70 20.07
N ILE A 86 -5.72 1.37 19.96
CA ILE A 86 -4.46 0.67 20.11
C ILE A 86 -3.81 0.71 18.75
N GLN A 87 -2.57 1.22 18.67
CA GLN A 87 -1.78 1.11 17.44
C GLN A 87 -1.80 -0.35 17.00
N HIS A 88 -2.36 -0.59 15.80
CA HIS A 88 -2.68 -1.93 15.32
C HIS A 88 -1.52 -2.89 15.53
N PRO A 89 -1.67 -3.97 16.32
CA PRO A 89 -0.72 -5.07 16.28
C PRO A 89 -0.60 -5.53 14.81
N GLY A 90 0.53 -5.26 14.16
CA GLY A 90 0.71 -5.61 12.76
C GLY A 90 0.68 -4.48 11.73
N ALA A 91 0.57 -3.20 12.13
CA ALA A 91 0.60 -2.08 11.18
C ALA A 91 1.89 -2.01 10.35
N LEU A 92 1.70 -1.84 9.05
CA LEU A 92 2.70 -1.52 8.04
C LEU A 92 2.39 -0.14 7.51
N ILE A 93 3.39 0.73 7.56
CA ILE A 93 3.30 2.14 7.19
C ILE A 93 4.23 2.36 6.01
N ALA A 94 3.67 2.81 4.89
CA ALA A 94 4.41 3.21 3.72
C ALA A 94 4.70 4.71 3.78
N TYR A 95 5.96 5.05 3.51
CA TYR A 95 6.41 6.43 3.45
C TYR A 95 6.87 6.77 2.03
N SER A 96 6.66 8.03 1.65
CA SER A 96 7.30 8.65 0.49
C SER A 96 8.24 9.76 0.95
N VAL A 97 9.34 9.93 0.22
CA VAL A 97 10.34 10.96 0.47
C VAL A 97 10.65 11.63 -0.86
N GLY A 98 10.37 12.93 -0.93
CA GLY A 98 10.79 13.72 -2.07
C GLY A 98 12.27 14.02 -2.00
N LEU A 99 13.02 13.79 -3.07
CA LEU A 99 14.45 14.13 -3.10
C LEU A 99 14.57 15.66 -3.26
N ARG A 100 15.21 16.32 -2.28
CA ARG A 100 15.28 17.79 -2.22
C ARG A 100 16.48 18.38 -2.96
N GLU A 101 16.31 19.65 -3.32
CA GLU A 101 17.39 20.63 -3.54
C GLU A 101 18.25 20.76 -2.27
N GLU A 102 19.50 21.12 -2.50
CA GLU A 102 20.58 21.20 -1.52
C GLU A 102 20.23 21.86 -0.18
N GLY A 103 20.85 21.36 0.89
CA GLY A 103 21.01 22.08 2.16
C GLY A 103 20.50 21.33 3.38
N GLY A 104 21.35 20.45 3.93
CA GLY A 104 21.19 19.92 5.29
C GLY A 104 20.73 18.47 5.39
N ALA A 105 21.48 17.53 4.81
CA ALA A 105 21.45 16.15 5.28
C ALA A 105 22.45 16.03 6.45
N SER A 106 21.94 15.78 7.66
CA SER A 106 22.75 15.11 8.68
C SER A 106 23.10 13.71 8.14
N GLU A 107 24.38 13.49 7.87
CA GLU A 107 25.06 12.19 7.87
C GLU A 107 24.31 10.99 7.24
N SER A 108 23.78 11.14 6.02
CA SER A 108 23.61 9.98 5.12
C SER A 108 24.44 10.21 3.86
N SER A 109 25.30 9.24 3.55
CA SER A 109 26.45 9.29 2.65
C SER A 109 26.11 9.29 1.15
N GLY A 110 25.09 10.03 0.72
CA GLY A 110 24.71 10.17 -0.69
C GLY A 110 24.98 11.58 -1.25
N PRO A 111 25.48 11.72 -2.49
CA PRO A 111 25.69 13.02 -3.11
C PRO A 111 24.37 13.67 -3.56
N SER A 112 24.37 15.01 -3.64
CA SER A 112 23.26 15.87 -4.03
C SER A 112 22.80 15.65 -5.48
N ILE A 113 21.49 15.60 -5.70
CA ILE A 113 20.82 15.41 -7.01
C ILE A 113 20.04 16.70 -7.33
N PRO A 114 20.10 17.23 -8.56
CA PRO A 114 19.27 18.37 -8.94
C PRO A 114 17.78 17.97 -9.13
N THR A 115 16.87 18.66 -8.42
CA THR A 115 15.44 18.89 -8.78
C THR A 115 14.50 17.67 -8.95
N ALA A 116 14.24 16.84 -7.93
CA ALA A 116 13.43 15.63 -8.13
C ALA A 116 11.89 15.82 -7.97
N ASP A 117 11.16 15.51 -9.05
CA ASP A 117 9.70 15.33 -9.06
C ASP A 117 9.27 13.87 -8.80
N PHE A 118 10.16 13.01 -8.29
CA PHE A 118 9.83 11.62 -7.94
C PHE A 118 10.14 11.36 -6.46
N ASP A 119 9.32 10.50 -5.86
CA ASP A 119 9.51 10.09 -4.48
C ASP A 119 10.24 8.75 -4.42
N HIS A 120 11.10 8.59 -3.41
CA HIS A 120 11.52 7.29 -2.95
C HIS A 120 10.50 6.75 -1.95
N THR A 121 10.20 5.45 -1.98
CA THR A 121 9.28 4.82 -1.03
C THR A 121 9.93 3.71 -0.22
N PHE A 122 9.50 3.60 1.04
CA PHE A 122 9.91 2.51 1.92
C PHE A 122 8.76 2.14 2.88
N VAL A 123 8.88 0.97 3.51
CA VAL A 123 7.87 0.47 4.45
C VAL A 123 8.48 0.33 5.83
N GLN A 124 7.75 0.74 6.85
CA GLN A 124 8.10 0.53 8.25
C GLN A 124 6.95 -0.18 8.95
N SER A 125 7.28 -1.17 9.75
CA SER A 125 6.34 -1.81 10.65
C SER A 125 6.35 -1.14 12.03
N ILE A 126 5.24 -1.22 12.74
CA ILE A 126 5.14 -0.67 14.10
C ILE A 126 6.05 -1.34 15.14
N ASP A 127 6.55 -2.56 14.87
CA ASP A 127 7.54 -3.22 15.73
C ASP A 127 8.99 -2.76 15.43
N GLY A 128 9.14 -1.74 14.58
CA GLY A 128 10.39 -1.05 14.31
C GLY A 128 11.18 -1.57 13.11
N HIS A 129 10.73 -2.62 12.43
CA HIS A 129 11.43 -3.07 11.20
C HIS A 129 11.17 -2.08 10.08
N LYS A 130 12.25 -1.69 9.41
CA LYS A 130 12.24 -0.81 8.25
C LYS A 130 12.76 -1.58 7.04
N TRP A 131 12.08 -1.41 5.91
CA TRP A 131 12.47 -1.98 4.62
C TRP A 131 12.59 -0.84 3.62
N GLY A 132 13.80 -0.29 3.55
CA GLY A 132 14.20 0.64 2.50
C GLY A 132 14.70 -0.10 1.28
N CYS A 133 14.41 0.43 0.10
CA CYS A 133 15.15 0.03 -1.09
C CYS A 133 16.54 0.67 -1.04
N TRP A 134 17.59 -0.16 -1.06
CA TRP A 134 19.01 0.25 -1.02
C TRP A 134 19.38 1.13 0.19
N GLY A 135 18.90 0.76 1.37
CA GLY A 135 19.29 1.38 2.64
C GLY A 135 18.68 2.76 2.92
N ARG A 136 17.83 3.28 2.03
CA ARG A 136 17.07 4.51 2.28
C ARG A 136 15.76 4.19 2.98
N ASP A 137 15.76 4.28 4.31
CA ASP A 137 14.60 4.01 5.15
C ASP A 137 14.42 4.98 6.33
N ASP A 138 15.25 6.02 6.39
CA ASP A 138 15.17 7.03 7.44
C ASP A 138 15.42 8.43 6.86
N ASP A 139 14.34 9.15 6.61
CA ASP A 139 14.35 10.55 6.20
C ASP A 139 13.42 11.35 7.12
N ILE A 140 13.91 12.47 7.65
CA ILE A 140 13.16 13.37 8.55
C ILE A 140 11.98 14.06 7.86
N MET A 141 11.98 14.15 6.53
CA MET A 141 10.93 14.75 5.71
C MET A 141 9.98 13.72 5.09
N LYS A 142 10.06 12.46 5.52
CA LYS A 142 9.17 11.40 5.07
C LYS A 142 7.70 11.76 5.29
N LYS A 143 6.87 11.42 4.32
CA LYS A 143 5.42 11.56 4.37
C LYS A 143 4.81 10.18 4.44
N GLU A 144 3.96 9.95 5.42
CA GLU A 144 3.11 8.75 5.42
C GLU A 144 2.13 8.84 4.24
N ILE A 145 2.11 7.82 3.39
CA ILE A 145 1.26 7.79 2.19
C ILE A 145 0.27 6.62 2.19
N ALA A 146 0.53 5.57 2.96
CA ALA A 146 -0.39 4.46 3.15
C ALA A 146 -0.12 3.77 4.49
N ASN A 147 -1.17 3.32 5.17
CA ASN A 147 -1.01 2.59 6.42
C ASN A 147 -2.16 1.58 6.60
N GLY A 148 -1.79 0.33 6.86
CA GLY A 148 -2.73 -0.77 7.06
C GLY A 148 -2.21 -1.75 8.10
N GLY A 149 -3.10 -2.17 9.01
CA GLY A 149 -2.79 -3.10 10.09
C GLY A 149 -3.56 -4.41 10.00
N GLY A 150 -3.25 -5.35 10.90
CA GLY A 150 -3.93 -6.65 10.97
C GLY A 150 -3.01 -7.77 11.45
N ARG A 151 -3.63 -8.83 11.99
CA ARG A 151 -2.89 -10.00 12.51
C ARG A 151 -2.07 -10.68 11.40
N HIS A 152 -0.89 -11.18 11.76
CA HIS A 152 0.07 -11.87 10.86
C HIS A 152 0.71 -11.03 9.73
N ARG A 153 0.25 -9.80 9.46
CA ARG A 153 0.77 -8.96 8.37
C ARG A 153 2.25 -8.64 8.47
N ILE A 154 2.78 -8.39 9.67
CA ILE A 154 4.24 -8.18 9.86
C ILE A 154 5.04 -9.45 9.55
N LYS A 155 4.56 -10.64 9.92
CA LYS A 155 5.26 -11.90 9.61
C LYS A 155 5.29 -12.14 8.10
N MET A 156 4.16 -11.87 7.44
CA MET A 156 4.06 -11.93 5.99
C MET A 156 4.99 -10.92 5.31
N ALA A 157 4.96 -9.65 5.72
CA ALA A 157 5.82 -8.59 5.21
C ALA A 157 7.32 -8.92 5.40
N LYS A 158 7.71 -9.45 6.56
CA LYS A 158 9.09 -9.93 6.80
C LYS A 158 9.51 -10.98 5.79
N CYS A 159 8.65 -11.96 5.51
CA CYS A 159 8.94 -13.00 4.52
C CYS A 159 8.96 -12.45 3.09
N LEU A 160 8.03 -11.57 2.74
CA LEU A 160 7.92 -10.95 1.42
C LEU A 160 9.06 -9.97 1.13
N ALA A 161 9.64 -9.35 2.16
CA ALA A 161 10.74 -8.40 2.02
C ALA A 161 12.06 -9.09 1.62
N GLU A 162 12.17 -10.41 1.74
CA GLU A 162 13.36 -11.14 1.29
C GLU A 162 13.52 -11.13 -0.24
N PRO A 163 14.76 -11.18 -0.76
CA PRO A 163 16.01 -11.11 -0.03
C PRO A 163 16.37 -9.67 0.36
N ASN A 164 17.01 -9.50 1.52
CA ASN A 164 17.68 -8.25 1.95
C ASN A 164 16.77 -7.00 2.00
N GLY A 165 15.46 -7.18 2.19
CA GLY A 165 14.50 -6.06 2.21
C GLY A 165 14.10 -5.55 0.82
N THR A 166 14.51 -6.21 -0.27
CA THR A 166 14.21 -5.77 -1.65
C THR A 166 12.95 -6.40 -2.24
N ALA A 167 12.35 -7.37 -1.55
CA ALA A 167 11.22 -8.15 -2.04
C ALA A 167 11.45 -8.79 -3.42
N GLY A 168 12.69 -9.18 -3.70
CA GLY A 168 13.12 -9.77 -4.97
C GLY A 168 13.19 -8.79 -6.14
N ILE A 169 13.00 -7.49 -5.91
CA ILE A 169 13.12 -6.48 -6.97
C ILE A 169 14.58 -6.27 -7.32
N ILE A 170 14.90 -6.48 -8.60
CA ILE A 170 16.16 -6.07 -9.20
C ILE A 170 15.95 -4.69 -9.77
N TRP A 171 16.56 -3.70 -9.13
CA TRP A 171 16.35 -2.30 -9.45
C TRP A 171 16.61 -2.04 -10.95
N SER A 172 15.70 -1.30 -11.57
CA SER A 172 15.68 -0.96 -13.00
C SER A 172 15.55 -2.13 -13.99
N LYS A 173 15.58 -3.39 -13.54
CA LYS A 173 15.30 -4.58 -14.37
C LYS A 173 13.89 -5.10 -14.15
N THR A 174 13.48 -5.24 -12.89
CA THR A 174 12.15 -5.79 -12.56
C THR A 174 11.25 -4.80 -11.84
N GLY A 175 11.81 -3.72 -11.28
CA GLY A 175 11.04 -2.63 -10.68
C GLY A 175 11.92 -1.54 -10.04
N THR A 176 11.29 -0.66 -9.28
CA THR A 176 11.95 0.37 -8.46
C THR A 176 11.55 0.23 -6.98
N CYS A 177 11.88 1.23 -6.16
CA CYS A 177 11.44 1.30 -4.76
C CYS A 177 9.91 1.25 -4.60
N HIS A 178 9.15 1.73 -5.59
CA HIS A 178 7.68 1.65 -5.59
C HIS A 178 7.19 0.19 -5.57
N GLN A 179 7.73 -0.63 -6.47
CA GLN A 179 7.37 -2.05 -6.57
C GLN A 179 7.84 -2.83 -5.33
N CYS A 180 9.03 -2.52 -4.80
CA CYS A 180 9.51 -3.11 -3.55
C CYS A 180 8.54 -2.82 -2.39
N ALA A 181 8.17 -1.56 -2.19
CA ALA A 181 7.24 -1.16 -1.15
C ALA A 181 5.86 -1.81 -1.34
N ASN A 182 5.33 -1.83 -2.56
CA ASN A 182 4.06 -2.49 -2.89
C ASN A 182 4.08 -3.99 -2.55
N ARG A 183 5.17 -4.71 -2.87
CA ARG A 183 5.30 -6.14 -2.54
C ARG A 183 5.27 -6.38 -1.04
N ILE A 184 5.94 -5.53 -0.25
CA ILE A 184 5.94 -5.64 1.22
C ILE A 184 4.58 -5.26 1.81
N LEU A 185 3.91 -4.26 1.22
CA LEU A 185 2.56 -3.83 1.59
C LEU A 185 1.46 -4.78 1.10
N PHE A 186 1.76 -5.75 0.25
CA PHE A 186 0.77 -6.67 -0.32
C PHE A 186 -0.24 -7.24 0.71
N PRO A 187 0.16 -7.64 1.94
CA PRO A 187 -0.77 -8.15 2.95
C PRO A 187 -1.79 -7.11 3.43
N THR A 188 -1.55 -5.83 3.17
CA THR A 188 -2.45 -4.72 3.50
C THR A 188 -3.45 -4.41 2.40
N ARG A 189 -3.26 -4.95 1.18
CA ARG A 189 -3.96 -4.56 -0.05
C ARG A 189 -3.81 -3.07 -0.40
N LEU A 190 -2.82 -2.39 0.17
CA LEU A 190 -2.49 -1.01 -0.16
C LEU A 190 -1.35 -0.94 -1.17
N THR A 191 -1.28 0.21 -1.83
CA THR A 191 -0.18 0.56 -2.72
C THR A 191 0.38 1.92 -2.36
N VAL A 192 1.59 2.21 -2.84
CA VAL A 192 2.22 3.53 -2.71
C VAL A 192 1.76 4.51 -3.81
N SER A 193 0.50 4.39 -4.24
CA SER A 193 -0.03 5.11 -5.40
C SER A 193 -0.02 6.63 -5.29
N LYS A 194 0.13 7.18 -4.09
CA LYS A 194 0.27 8.62 -3.80
C LYS A 194 1.70 9.15 -3.98
N ALA A 195 2.70 8.29 -4.20
CA ALA A 195 4.07 8.70 -4.43
C ALA A 195 4.21 9.42 -5.78
N ARG A 196 4.97 10.52 -5.82
CA ARG A 196 5.24 11.22 -7.08
C ARG A 196 6.08 10.34 -8.02
N GLY A 197 5.76 10.32 -9.31
CA GLY A 197 6.40 9.44 -10.29
C GLY A 197 5.92 7.98 -10.26
N TYR A 198 4.97 7.63 -9.39
CA TYR A 198 4.41 6.27 -9.30
C TYR A 198 3.79 5.79 -10.61
N ALA A 199 2.94 6.61 -11.24
CA ALA A 199 2.29 6.24 -12.49
C ALA A 199 3.31 5.95 -13.61
N GLY A 200 4.44 6.67 -13.63
CA GLY A 200 5.53 6.44 -14.58
C GLY A 200 6.18 5.07 -14.39
N SER A 201 6.46 4.67 -13.13
CA SER A 201 7.04 3.35 -12.86
C SER A 201 6.05 2.22 -13.08
N VAL A 202 4.76 2.41 -12.75
CA VAL A 202 3.69 1.44 -13.02
C VAL A 202 3.47 1.25 -14.51
N PHE A 203 3.54 2.31 -15.31
CA PHE A 203 3.43 2.19 -16.77
C PHE A 203 4.45 1.19 -17.33
N LEU A 204 5.69 1.20 -16.84
CA LEU A 204 6.73 0.26 -17.27
C LEU A 204 6.65 -1.11 -16.59
N TYR A 205 6.56 -1.14 -15.25
CA TYR A 205 6.75 -2.36 -14.46
C TYR A 205 5.47 -3.01 -13.96
N GLY A 206 4.33 -2.32 -14.01
CA GLY A 206 3.15 -2.66 -13.23
C GLY A 206 3.33 -2.40 -11.74
N VAL A 207 2.26 -2.59 -10.97
CA VAL A 207 2.22 -2.33 -9.53
C VAL A 207 3.21 -3.20 -8.74
N TYR A 208 3.34 -4.48 -9.08
CA TYR A 208 4.17 -5.44 -8.34
C TYR A 208 5.44 -5.85 -9.08
N GLY A 209 5.83 -5.17 -10.15
CA GLY A 209 7.04 -5.48 -10.91
C GLY A 209 6.82 -6.48 -12.05
N ARG A 210 7.79 -6.54 -12.96
CA ARG A 210 7.67 -7.34 -14.21
C ARG A 210 7.69 -8.84 -14.00
N ASP A 211 8.31 -9.28 -12.93
CA ASP A 211 8.37 -10.66 -12.46
C ASP A 211 7.21 -10.97 -11.49
N TYR A 212 6.07 -10.25 -11.55
CA TYR A 212 4.97 -10.48 -10.60
C TYR A 212 4.50 -11.94 -10.49
N PRO A 213 4.53 -12.81 -11.51
CA PRO A 213 4.14 -14.21 -11.30
C PRO A 213 5.06 -14.92 -10.31
N VAL A 214 6.36 -14.58 -10.33
CA VAL A 214 7.36 -15.03 -9.34
C VAL A 214 7.04 -14.45 -7.97
N PHE A 215 6.63 -13.19 -7.90
CA PHE A 215 6.18 -12.59 -6.65
C PHE A 215 4.93 -13.28 -6.08
N MET A 216 3.93 -13.61 -6.89
CA MET A 216 2.73 -14.32 -6.42
C MET A 216 3.06 -15.74 -5.93
N ALA A 217 4.04 -16.40 -6.56
CA ALA A 217 4.61 -17.64 -6.02
C ALA A 217 5.27 -17.40 -4.65
N ASN A 218 6.01 -16.30 -4.48
CA ASN A 218 6.58 -15.95 -3.19
C ASN A 218 5.52 -15.63 -2.11
N VAL A 219 4.38 -15.03 -2.50
CA VAL A 219 3.22 -14.82 -1.61
C VAL A 219 2.72 -16.16 -1.08
N ALA A 220 2.39 -17.10 -1.97
CA ALA A 220 1.95 -18.44 -1.58
C ALA A 220 2.95 -19.14 -0.65
N ARG A 221 4.25 -19.06 -0.97
CA ARG A 221 5.33 -19.61 -0.12
C ARG A 221 5.35 -18.97 1.27
N CYS A 222 5.22 -17.65 1.34
CA CYS A 222 5.24 -16.92 2.60
C CYS A 222 4.01 -17.23 3.47
N GLU A 223 2.83 -17.41 2.87
CA GLU A 223 1.62 -17.79 3.60
C GLU A 223 1.78 -19.16 4.26
N LEU A 224 2.30 -20.16 3.54
CA LEU A 224 2.59 -21.48 4.10
C LEU A 224 3.57 -21.38 5.28
N SER A 225 4.64 -20.59 5.14
CA SER A 225 5.63 -20.37 6.19
C SER A 225 5.03 -19.70 7.43
N VAL A 226 4.22 -18.65 7.25
CA VAL A 226 3.54 -17.93 8.34
C VAL A 226 2.54 -18.84 9.08
N ASN A 227 1.95 -19.80 8.37
CA ASN A 227 1.05 -20.82 8.92
C ASN A 227 1.77 -22.06 9.49
N GLY A 228 3.11 -21.99 9.63
CA GLY A 228 3.89 -23.01 10.34
C GLY A 228 4.35 -24.19 9.49
N VAL A 229 4.21 -24.12 8.16
CA VAL A 229 4.81 -25.09 7.26
C VAL A 229 6.32 -24.82 7.17
N PRO A 230 7.19 -25.74 7.62
CA PRO A 230 8.64 -25.54 7.57
C PRO A 230 9.15 -25.66 6.14
N ASN A 231 9.99 -24.72 5.70
CA ASN A 231 10.70 -24.74 4.42
C ASN A 231 9.81 -25.12 3.21
N PRO A 232 8.71 -24.38 2.94
CA PRO A 232 7.90 -24.61 1.76
C PRO A 232 8.81 -24.53 0.52
N LEU A 233 8.80 -25.58 -0.30
CA LEU A 233 9.62 -25.70 -1.50
C LEU A 233 9.46 -24.45 -2.39
N PRO A 234 10.47 -24.08 -3.19
CA PRO A 234 10.29 -23.12 -4.27
C PRO A 234 9.08 -23.56 -5.09
N ILE A 235 8.07 -22.69 -5.20
CA ILE A 235 6.92 -23.01 -6.03
C ILE A 235 7.39 -22.95 -7.47
N ASP A 236 7.45 -24.11 -8.11
CA ASP A 236 7.71 -24.22 -9.53
C ASP A 236 6.56 -23.53 -10.29
N LEU A 237 6.92 -22.64 -11.22
CA LEU A 237 6.01 -21.75 -11.94
C LEU A 237 4.95 -22.39 -12.88
N PRO A 238 4.86 -23.71 -13.18
CA PRO A 238 3.82 -24.19 -14.09
C PRO A 238 2.40 -24.17 -13.50
N ASP A 239 2.24 -24.49 -12.21
CA ASP A 239 0.92 -24.70 -11.59
C ASP A 239 0.88 -24.10 -10.18
N LEU A 240 0.80 -22.77 -10.10
CA LEU A 240 0.35 -22.11 -8.87
C LEU A 240 -1.07 -22.60 -8.57
N PRO A 241 -1.40 -23.00 -7.32
CA PRO A 241 -2.79 -23.17 -6.91
C PRO A 241 -3.59 -21.91 -7.28
N SER A 242 -4.91 -22.03 -7.47
CA SER A 242 -5.71 -20.80 -7.46
C SER A 242 -5.39 -20.06 -6.16
N LEU A 243 -5.23 -18.74 -6.21
CA LEU A 243 -5.11 -17.98 -4.95
C LEU A 243 -6.42 -18.03 -4.13
N ASP A 244 -7.49 -18.59 -4.72
CA ASP A 244 -8.69 -19.01 -4.01
C ASP A 244 -8.50 -20.32 -3.20
N ASP A 245 -7.62 -21.22 -3.65
CA ASP A 245 -7.31 -22.49 -2.97
C ASP A 245 -6.37 -22.28 -1.76
N ILE A 246 -5.53 -21.25 -1.85
CA ILE A 246 -4.77 -20.74 -0.72
C ILE A 246 -5.66 -19.71 -0.06
N ASN A 247 -6.67 -20.17 0.70
CA ASN A 247 -7.57 -19.28 1.43
C ASN A 247 -6.72 -18.33 2.27
N PRO A 248 -6.50 -17.09 1.81
CA PRO A 248 -5.70 -16.18 2.59
C PRO A 248 -6.60 -15.87 3.77
N LEU A 249 -6.07 -15.91 4.99
CA LEU A 249 -6.78 -15.43 6.19
C LEU A 249 -7.00 -13.89 6.12
N MET A 250 -7.39 -13.36 4.96
CA MET A 250 -7.53 -11.96 4.56
C MET A 250 -9.00 -11.55 4.40
N ASP A 251 -9.94 -12.34 4.93
CA ASP A 251 -11.36 -11.96 5.02
C ASP A 251 -11.62 -10.82 6.01
N GLU A 252 -10.67 -10.55 6.91
CA GLU A 252 -10.68 -9.34 7.73
C GLU A 252 -10.16 -8.17 6.86
N VAL A 253 -11.09 -7.52 6.13
CA VAL A 253 -10.90 -6.17 5.55
C VAL A 253 -10.76 -5.20 6.73
N GLU A 254 -9.57 -5.21 7.33
CA GLU A 254 -9.27 -4.52 8.58
C GLU A 254 -8.70 -3.12 8.34
N SER A 255 -9.45 -2.13 8.83
CA SER A 255 -9.05 -0.81 9.33
C SER A 255 -7.85 -0.17 8.61
N PHE A 256 -8.15 0.64 7.59
CA PHE A 256 -7.24 1.62 7.04
C PHE A 256 -7.15 2.82 8.00
N THR A 257 -5.96 3.14 8.50
CA THR A 257 -5.73 4.36 9.30
C THR A 257 -5.42 5.57 8.43
N THR A 258 -5.06 5.37 7.16
CA THR A 258 -5.09 6.43 6.15
C THR A 258 -6.53 6.63 5.66
N PRO A 259 -7.03 7.88 5.55
CA PRO A 259 -8.31 8.16 4.92
C PRO A 259 -8.15 7.95 3.41
N LEU A 260 -8.16 6.69 2.97
CA LEU A 260 -8.39 6.40 1.56
C LEU A 260 -9.80 6.87 1.23
N ASN A 261 -9.94 7.62 0.15
CA ASN A 261 -11.26 7.92 -0.38
C ASN A 261 -11.88 6.64 -1.00
N GLU A 262 -13.18 6.68 -1.31
CA GLU A 262 -13.87 5.49 -1.84
C GLU A 262 -13.34 5.02 -3.21
N GLU A 263 -12.80 5.93 -4.00
CA GLU A 263 -12.19 5.61 -5.30
C GLU A 263 -10.86 4.86 -5.12
N GLU A 264 -10.02 5.30 -4.18
CA GLU A 264 -8.77 4.65 -3.81
C GLU A 264 -9.01 3.26 -3.21
N LYS A 265 -10.05 3.10 -2.38
CA LYS A 265 -10.44 1.78 -1.86
C LYS A 265 -10.85 0.85 -3.00
N ARG A 266 -11.69 1.32 -3.92
CA ARG A 266 -12.14 0.56 -5.09
C ARG A 266 -10.98 0.17 -6.00
N TYR A 267 -10.08 1.11 -6.30
CA TYR A 267 -8.88 0.88 -7.08
C TYR A 267 -8.02 -0.23 -6.45
N ASN A 268 -7.68 -0.10 -5.17
CA ASN A 268 -6.84 -1.10 -4.48
C ASN A 268 -7.51 -2.48 -4.44
N GLN A 269 -8.83 -2.55 -4.25
CA GLN A 269 -9.58 -3.80 -4.28
C GLN A 269 -9.57 -4.45 -5.67
N GLN A 270 -9.85 -3.69 -6.73
CA GLN A 270 -9.85 -4.19 -8.11
C GLN A 270 -8.45 -4.63 -8.55
N LEU A 271 -7.44 -3.88 -8.17
CA LEU A 271 -6.04 -4.16 -8.44
C LEU A 271 -5.58 -5.44 -7.74
N PHE A 272 -5.92 -5.61 -6.47
CA PHE A 272 -5.64 -6.84 -5.73
C PHE A 272 -6.27 -8.05 -6.44
N ASN A 273 -7.57 -7.95 -6.79
CA ASN A 273 -8.27 -9.02 -7.50
C ASN A 273 -7.63 -9.33 -8.86
N LEU A 274 -7.23 -8.30 -9.62
CA LEU A 274 -6.57 -8.47 -10.91
C LEU A 274 -5.28 -9.30 -10.75
N TYR A 275 -4.41 -8.92 -9.83
CA TYR A 275 -3.11 -9.56 -9.67
C TYR A 275 -3.17 -10.94 -8.98
N THR A 276 -4.22 -11.24 -8.23
CA THR A 276 -4.42 -12.56 -7.65
C THR A 276 -5.03 -13.56 -8.63
N HIS A 277 -5.79 -13.11 -9.63
CA HIS A 277 -6.48 -14.02 -10.56
C HIS A 277 -5.85 -14.09 -11.96
N GLU A 278 -5.15 -13.05 -12.40
CA GLU A 278 -4.52 -13.02 -13.72
C GLU A 278 -3.08 -13.52 -13.67
N ARG A 279 -2.79 -14.58 -14.44
CA ARG A 279 -1.45 -15.19 -14.54
C ARG A 279 -0.67 -14.69 -15.77
N ASP A 280 -1.35 -14.07 -16.74
CA ASP A 280 -0.72 -13.45 -17.90
C ASP A 280 -0.29 -12.01 -17.61
N LEU A 281 1.03 -11.77 -17.63
CA LEU A 281 1.62 -10.45 -17.40
C LEU A 281 1.06 -9.36 -18.31
N LYS A 282 0.87 -9.63 -19.60
CA LYS A 282 0.38 -8.60 -20.53
C LYS A 282 -1.04 -8.20 -20.20
N LYS A 283 -1.88 -9.16 -19.79
CA LYS A 283 -3.26 -8.87 -19.37
C LYS A 283 -3.31 -8.13 -18.04
N ALA A 284 -2.51 -8.56 -17.05
CA ALA A 284 -2.42 -7.90 -15.76
C ALA A 284 -1.98 -6.43 -15.91
N LEU A 285 -0.96 -6.16 -16.72
CA LEU A 285 -0.48 -4.80 -16.97
C LEU A 285 -1.50 -3.93 -17.70
N ALA A 286 -2.19 -4.49 -18.69
CA ALA A 286 -3.21 -3.77 -19.44
C ALA A 286 -4.41 -3.41 -18.54
N GLY A 287 -4.81 -4.30 -17.64
CA GLY A 287 -5.86 -4.04 -16.65
C GLY A 287 -5.43 -3.06 -15.56
N ASP A 288 -4.19 -3.17 -15.08
CA ASP A 288 -3.58 -2.23 -14.12
C ASP A 288 -3.56 -0.81 -14.70
N LEU A 289 -3.11 -0.66 -15.95
CA LEU A 289 -3.12 0.63 -16.65
C LEU A 289 -4.53 1.22 -16.74
N GLU A 290 -5.55 0.41 -17.02
CA GLU A 290 -6.94 0.88 -17.03
C GLU A 290 -7.39 1.37 -15.67
N LEU A 291 -7.15 0.59 -14.61
CA LEU A 291 -7.51 0.94 -13.24
C LEU A 291 -6.81 2.22 -12.79
N LEU A 292 -5.52 2.36 -13.10
CA LEU A 292 -4.73 3.55 -12.75
C LEU A 292 -5.24 4.78 -13.49
N MET A 293 -5.51 4.68 -14.79
CA MET A 293 -6.05 5.79 -15.56
C MET A 293 -7.48 6.15 -15.12
N GLN A 294 -8.30 5.18 -14.73
CA GLN A 294 -9.61 5.45 -14.14
C GLN A 294 -9.46 6.25 -12.84
N LEU A 295 -8.61 5.81 -11.92
CA LEU A 295 -8.33 6.50 -10.66
C LEU A 295 -7.82 7.93 -10.87
N ARG A 296 -6.98 8.17 -11.88
CA ARG A 296 -6.31 9.47 -12.06
C ARG A 296 -7.04 10.42 -12.99
N LEU A 297 -7.80 9.90 -13.94
CA LEU A 297 -8.39 10.69 -15.02
C LEU A 297 -9.91 10.69 -15.01
N ASP A 298 -10.59 9.87 -14.19
CA ASP A 298 -12.06 9.84 -14.08
C ASP A 298 -12.77 9.96 -15.44
N ASN A 299 -12.52 8.99 -16.33
CA ASN A 299 -13.11 8.92 -17.68
C ASN A 299 -12.78 10.08 -18.66
N ARG A 300 -11.78 10.93 -18.37
CA ARG A 300 -11.34 12.01 -19.28
C ARG A 300 -10.71 11.55 -20.60
N ILE A 301 -10.46 10.25 -20.77
CA ILE A 301 -9.89 9.69 -22.00
C ILE A 301 -10.83 8.63 -22.60
N ASN A 302 -10.89 8.60 -23.93
CA ASN A 302 -11.75 7.66 -24.65
C ASN A 302 -11.06 6.31 -24.90
N LEU A 303 -11.83 5.33 -25.38
CA LEU A 303 -11.35 3.97 -25.66
C LEU A 303 -10.17 3.93 -26.65
N LEU A 304 -10.16 4.80 -27.66
CA LEU A 304 -9.06 4.87 -28.63
C LEU A 304 -7.76 5.34 -27.95
N GLN A 305 -7.84 6.37 -27.11
CA GLN A 305 -6.70 6.84 -26.32
C GLN A 305 -6.20 5.74 -25.38
N MET A 306 -7.09 5.06 -24.67
CA MET A 306 -6.72 3.93 -23.79
C MET A 306 -6.01 2.81 -24.55
N ASN A 307 -6.54 2.40 -25.71
CA ASN A 307 -5.91 1.38 -26.56
C ASN A 307 -4.52 1.82 -27.07
N ASN A 308 -4.36 3.10 -27.42
CA ASN A 308 -3.06 3.65 -27.80
C ASN A 308 -2.06 3.62 -26.64
N LEU A 309 -2.50 3.92 -25.40
CA LEU A 309 -1.66 3.79 -24.22
C LEU A 309 -1.23 2.35 -23.96
N LYS A 310 -2.14 1.38 -24.06
CA LYS A 310 -1.82 -0.05 -23.91
C LYS A 310 -0.81 -0.53 -24.97
N ASN A 311 -0.97 -0.12 -26.22
CA ASN A 311 -0.02 -0.45 -27.28
C ASN A 311 1.37 0.14 -26.99
N LEU A 312 1.41 1.42 -26.57
CA LEU A 312 2.65 2.07 -26.17
C LEU A 312 3.31 1.38 -24.95
N GLN A 313 2.50 0.90 -23.99
CA GLN A 313 2.98 0.14 -22.84
C GLN A 313 3.68 -1.15 -23.29
N VAL A 314 3.05 -1.90 -24.19
CA VAL A 314 3.60 -3.14 -24.74
C VAL A 314 4.92 -2.88 -25.47
N ASP A 315 5.01 -1.80 -26.27
CA ASP A 315 6.23 -1.48 -27.00
C ASP A 315 7.36 -1.01 -26.08
N LEU A 316 7.05 -0.15 -25.11
CA LEU A 316 8.00 0.24 -24.06
C LEU A 316 8.55 -0.99 -23.33
N GLN A 317 7.71 -1.97 -23.02
CA GLN A 317 8.14 -3.18 -22.33
C GLN A 317 9.04 -4.08 -23.16
N LYS A 318 8.78 -4.18 -24.48
CA LYS A 318 9.66 -4.90 -25.40
C LYS A 318 11.04 -4.24 -25.46
N ASP A 319 11.08 -2.92 -25.60
CA ASP A 319 12.35 -2.19 -25.71
C ASP A 319 13.14 -2.23 -24.40
N HIS A 320 12.45 -2.15 -23.27
CA HIS A 320 13.06 -2.39 -21.96
C HIS A 320 13.68 -3.78 -21.86
N LEU A 321 12.99 -4.85 -22.30
CA LEU A 321 13.55 -6.22 -22.25
C LEU A 321 14.81 -6.35 -23.10
N LYS A 322 14.83 -5.72 -24.28
CA LYS A 322 16.04 -5.71 -25.11
C LYS A 322 17.19 -5.04 -24.36
N LEU A 323 16.94 -3.89 -23.72
CA LEU A 323 17.98 -3.19 -22.98
C LEU A 323 18.47 -3.98 -21.76
N VAL A 324 17.57 -4.63 -21.03
CA VAL A 324 17.93 -5.54 -19.92
C VAL A 324 18.75 -6.73 -20.40
N SER A 325 18.35 -7.38 -21.50
CA SER A 325 19.10 -8.50 -22.09
C SER A 325 20.52 -8.09 -22.49
N VAL A 326 20.70 -6.90 -23.07
CA VAL A 326 22.04 -6.37 -23.38
C VAL A 326 22.87 -6.14 -22.11
N MET A 327 22.24 -5.69 -21.02
CA MET A 327 22.91 -5.53 -19.73
C MET A 327 23.27 -6.89 -19.08
N ASP A 328 22.37 -7.87 -19.12
CA ASP A 328 22.59 -9.22 -18.57
C ASP A 328 23.71 -9.96 -19.30
N GLU A 329 23.84 -9.73 -20.61
CA GLU A 329 24.96 -10.21 -21.42
C GLU A 329 26.27 -9.42 -21.19
N SER A 330 26.30 -8.51 -20.21
CA SER A 330 27.43 -7.64 -19.88
C SER A 330 27.92 -6.77 -21.05
N LYS A 331 27.08 -6.53 -22.06
CA LYS A 331 27.43 -5.69 -23.22
C LYS A 331 27.40 -4.20 -22.90
N ILE A 332 26.66 -3.79 -21.87
CA ILE A 332 26.64 -2.42 -21.34
C ILE A 332 26.78 -2.44 -19.83
N THR A 333 27.43 -1.41 -19.29
CA THR A 333 27.56 -1.21 -17.85
C THR A 333 26.32 -0.54 -17.27
N HIS A 334 26.12 -0.61 -15.96
CA HIS A 334 25.07 0.14 -15.26
C HIS A 334 25.11 1.65 -15.56
N LYS A 335 26.32 2.20 -15.71
CA LYS A 335 26.55 3.62 -16.09
C LYS A 335 25.98 3.98 -17.46
N LEU A 336 25.94 3.03 -18.40
CA LEU A 336 25.33 3.21 -19.73
C LEU A 336 23.86 2.81 -19.77
N PHE A 337 23.46 1.86 -18.93
CA PHE A 337 22.09 1.37 -18.85
C PHE A 337 21.11 2.44 -18.35
N VAL A 338 21.43 3.13 -17.24
CA VAL A 338 20.53 4.11 -16.62
C VAL A 338 20.16 5.28 -17.55
N PRO A 339 21.12 5.94 -18.23
CA PRO A 339 20.77 7.00 -19.18
C PRO A 339 19.87 6.51 -20.33
N GLN A 340 20.13 5.31 -20.88
CA GLN A 340 19.31 4.73 -21.95
C GLN A 340 17.90 4.37 -21.46
N MET A 341 17.78 3.91 -20.22
CA MET A 341 16.50 3.67 -19.56
C MET A 341 15.68 4.95 -19.37
N ASN A 342 16.31 6.03 -18.90
CA ASN A 342 15.66 7.33 -18.75
C ASN A 342 15.23 7.90 -20.12
N GLU A 343 16.07 7.78 -21.15
CA GLU A 343 15.73 8.22 -22.50
C GLU A 343 14.55 7.41 -23.08
N LEU A 344 14.54 6.10 -22.87
CA LEU A 344 13.43 5.22 -23.26
C LEU A 344 12.12 5.64 -22.59
N LEU A 345 12.14 5.88 -21.28
CA LEU A 345 10.97 6.39 -20.56
C LEU A 345 10.56 7.78 -21.00
N GLU A 346 11.50 8.70 -21.21
CA GLU A 346 11.17 10.07 -21.63
C GLU A 346 10.44 10.08 -22.96
N ARG A 347 10.90 9.28 -23.93
CA ARG A 347 10.19 9.11 -25.20
C ARG A 347 8.78 8.57 -24.99
N ALA A 348 8.61 7.57 -24.12
CA ALA A 348 7.29 7.04 -23.79
C ALA A 348 6.39 8.09 -23.12
N MET A 349 6.88 8.82 -22.12
CA MET A 349 6.12 9.86 -21.42
C MET A 349 5.67 10.98 -22.38
N ARG A 350 6.54 11.43 -23.29
CA ARG A 350 6.18 12.39 -24.34
C ARG A 350 5.14 11.84 -25.32
N HIS A 351 5.16 10.53 -25.60
CA HIS A 351 4.13 9.90 -26.44
C HIS A 351 2.79 9.78 -25.70
N ILE A 352 2.80 9.45 -24.41
CA ILE A 352 1.61 9.45 -23.56
C ILE A 352 0.98 10.85 -23.57
N GLU A 353 1.76 11.91 -23.34
CA GLU A 353 1.30 13.30 -23.41
C GLU A 353 0.62 13.61 -24.74
N LYS A 354 1.19 13.18 -25.88
CA LYS A 354 0.54 13.35 -27.20
C LYS A 354 -0.78 12.60 -27.33
N ILE A 355 -0.94 11.46 -26.65
CA ILE A 355 -2.17 10.64 -26.69
C ILE A 355 -3.28 11.28 -25.86
N ILE A 356 -2.96 11.72 -24.63
CA ILE A 356 -3.98 12.16 -23.66
C ILE A 356 -4.08 13.68 -23.47
N GLY A 357 -3.10 14.44 -23.98
CA GLY A 357 -2.96 15.88 -23.80
C GLY A 357 -2.24 16.25 -22.50
N GLU A 358 -1.60 17.42 -22.48
CA GLU A 358 -0.79 17.94 -21.37
C GLU A 358 -1.55 17.96 -20.03
N ASN A 359 -2.79 18.46 -20.00
CA ASN A 359 -3.58 18.55 -18.78
C ASN A 359 -3.88 17.17 -18.17
N ASN A 360 -4.26 16.20 -19.00
CA ASN A 360 -4.49 14.83 -18.53
C ASN A 360 -3.17 14.15 -18.15
N PHE A 361 -2.08 14.45 -18.86
CA PHE A 361 -0.76 13.95 -18.49
C PHE A 361 -0.36 14.39 -17.07
N LEU A 362 -0.50 15.69 -16.77
CA LEU A 362 -0.19 16.22 -15.45
C LEU A 362 -1.07 15.59 -14.35
N LEU A 363 -2.35 15.33 -14.61
CA LEU A 363 -3.24 14.63 -13.68
C LEU A 363 -2.86 13.15 -13.48
N ALA A 364 -2.44 12.48 -14.55
CA ALA A 364 -2.08 11.07 -14.50
C ALA A 364 -0.73 10.81 -13.82
N PHE A 365 0.26 11.70 -14.03
CA PHE A 365 1.65 11.46 -13.63
C PHE A 365 2.18 12.40 -12.55
N ASP A 366 1.39 13.40 -12.12
CA ASP A 366 1.75 14.40 -11.11
C ASP A 366 3.06 15.17 -11.41
N SER A 367 3.52 15.16 -12.68
CA SER A 367 4.79 15.74 -13.11
C SER A 367 4.82 15.87 -14.65
N PRO A 368 5.59 16.80 -15.25
CA PRO A 368 5.78 16.87 -16.70
C PRO A 368 6.62 15.69 -17.25
N PRO A 369 6.55 15.40 -18.56
CA PRO A 369 7.11 14.18 -19.15
C PRO A 369 8.61 13.94 -18.94
N ASP A 370 9.41 15.01 -19.02
CA ASP A 370 10.88 14.96 -18.90
C ASP A 370 11.35 14.69 -17.46
N LYS A 371 10.47 14.92 -16.49
CA LYS A 371 10.72 14.67 -15.08
C LYS A 371 10.10 13.35 -14.62
N ALA A 372 8.89 13.03 -15.10
CA ALA A 372 8.23 11.75 -14.88
C ALA A 372 9.05 10.55 -15.40
N SER A 373 9.95 10.77 -16.37
CA SER A 373 10.86 9.76 -16.89
C SER A 373 12.11 9.49 -16.05
N ARG A 374 12.43 10.35 -15.09
CA ARG A 374 13.67 10.29 -14.30
C ARG A 374 13.58 9.37 -13.08
N ILE A 375 12.68 8.39 -13.09
CA ILE A 375 12.48 7.44 -11.98
C ILE A 375 13.73 6.59 -11.68
N PHE A 376 14.68 6.50 -12.61
CA PHE A 376 15.93 5.76 -12.43
C PHE A 376 17.15 6.63 -12.13
N THR A 377 16.98 7.93 -11.85
CA THR A 377 18.12 8.75 -11.44
C THR A 377 18.50 8.44 -9.99
N ILE A 378 19.29 7.38 -9.80
CA ILE A 378 20.13 7.23 -8.61
C ILE A 378 21.46 7.94 -8.90
N PRO A 379 21.94 8.82 -8.02
CA PRO A 379 23.25 9.44 -8.18
C PRO A 379 24.31 8.35 -8.07
N ASN A 380 25.20 8.28 -9.06
CA ASN A 380 26.44 7.50 -9.09
C ASN A 380 26.47 6.29 -8.14
N LEU A 381 26.13 5.11 -8.65
CA LEU A 381 26.80 3.87 -8.22
C LEU A 381 28.25 3.90 -8.74
N SER A 382 29.03 4.87 -8.29
CA SER A 382 30.47 4.72 -8.24
C SER A 382 30.77 3.91 -6.98
N ASP A 383 31.36 2.73 -7.16
CA ASP A 383 32.10 1.99 -6.14
C ASP A 383 31.36 1.06 -5.17
N THR A 384 30.22 0.48 -5.55
CA THR A 384 29.83 -0.81 -4.93
C THR A 384 29.65 -1.86 -6.01
N GLY A 385 30.68 -2.70 -6.18
CA GLY A 385 30.67 -3.83 -7.09
C GLY A 385 29.75 -4.96 -6.60
N VAL A 386 28.45 -4.68 -6.53
CA VAL A 386 27.39 -5.64 -6.23
C VAL A 386 26.33 -5.56 -7.31
#